data_AF-A0A239MN07-F1
#
_entry.id   AF-A0A239MN07-F1
#
_cell.length_a   1.000
_cell.length_b   1.000
_cell.length_c   1.000
_cell.angle_alpha   90.00
_cell.angle_beta   90.00
_cell.angle_gamma   90.00
#
_symmetry.space_group_name_H-M   'P 1'
#
loop_
_entity.id
_entity.type
_entity.pdbx_description
1 polymer ?
#
loop_
_entity_poly.entity_id
_entity_poly.type
_entity_poly.pdbx_seq_one_letter_code
_entity_poly.pdbx_strand_id
1 'polypeptide(L)'
;MTPAAFSIDEVGALADTISKATLAAAAVVAVVVILVGLTRAIRERLRQQLVINDTAPLPAAIAGSEGEALTLSPWLRQRVQAALADEAAAARGIVDDVFQRDVRLQRLPTEIAITDDTEPITSAAKDTMATVANGLRAVAPGQADGILGALSSALPSPRGCLVQTAPLLRGDAGNQRLGLAIELHELDGSPIAATTLWEPLGTDPSGQSWQERLVALIEPAAHWVALRLVARRLRAMPAGGLRVPWLSRRRSLATRLELQRMLAAALTLDAMKEYAGHTLAFGAEALDDLDQVGFALRAYHRPAAIRGAVQERLGFAYRAENVETKARRAFLDASESWAEAEQRLVTNPGDNVRSSTATELADERERQRVRRLKCAILSGDLAATAVAAEELRDQPPTAAGDARTLYAIACLYSCAAERVEKVAYLPKAWSYLGRALLAATEDLMWDQARADPELAFLVERQRFVDDLNHTWAVRRRRKAPPLLVTEAEALVLAAVGRLTG
;
A
#
# COMPACT_ATOMS: atom_id res chain seq x y z
N MET A 1 -5.30 46.64 81.09
CA MET A 1 -5.33 46.08 79.73
C MET A 1 -4.76 47.13 78.80
N THR A 2 -3.49 46.99 78.44
CA THR A 2 -2.80 47.87 77.48
C THR A 2 -3.13 47.40 76.05
N PRO A 3 -3.50 48.30 75.13
CA PRO A 3 -3.64 47.93 73.72
C PRO A 3 -2.25 47.70 73.12
N ALA A 4 -2.04 46.53 72.49
CA ALA A 4 -0.84 46.26 71.73
C ALA A 4 -0.84 47.15 70.47
N ALA A 5 0.04 48.14 70.45
CA ALA A 5 0.32 48.94 69.26
C ALA A 5 1.22 48.11 68.34
N PHE A 6 0.65 47.59 67.25
CA PHE A 6 1.44 47.01 66.17
C PHE A 6 2.27 48.11 65.51
N SER A 7 3.58 47.90 65.42
CA SER A 7 4.50 48.84 64.77
C SER A 7 4.28 48.86 63.25
N ILE A 8 4.38 50.02 62.61
CA ILE A 8 4.33 50.15 61.14
C ILE A 8 5.43 49.30 60.48
N ASP A 9 6.56 49.10 61.17
CA ASP A 9 7.65 48.23 60.73
C ASP A 9 7.27 46.75 60.78
N GLU A 10 6.42 46.32 61.71
CA GLU A 10 5.90 44.94 61.77
C GLU A 10 4.91 44.67 60.62
N VAL A 11 4.11 45.67 60.24
CA VAL A 11 3.21 45.59 59.09
C VAL A 11 3.99 45.58 57.77
N GLY A 12 5.05 46.39 57.66
CA GLY A 12 5.96 46.40 56.51
C GLY A 12 6.73 45.09 56.34
N ALA A 13 7.24 44.52 57.44
CA ALA A 13 7.90 43.22 57.44
C ALA A 13 6.92 42.08 57.09
N LEU A 14 5.67 42.13 57.57
CA LEU A 14 4.63 41.17 57.22
C LEU A 14 4.25 41.26 55.73
N ALA A 15 4.09 42.47 55.19
CA ALA A 15 3.80 42.69 53.77
C ALA A 15 4.96 42.23 52.87
N ASP A 16 6.20 42.48 53.26
CA ASP A 16 7.39 42.03 52.53
C ASP A 16 7.53 40.50 52.60
N THR A 17 7.24 39.89 53.75
CA THR A 17 7.21 38.42 53.92
C THR A 17 6.07 37.78 53.13
N ILE A 18 4.89 38.38 53.10
CA ILE A 18 3.75 37.92 52.27
C ILE A 18 4.11 38.05 50.78
N SER A 19 4.72 39.16 50.36
CA SER A 19 5.14 39.36 48.97
C SER A 19 6.21 38.35 48.53
N LYS A 20 7.18 38.06 49.40
CA LYS A 20 8.21 37.04 49.16
C LYS A 20 7.62 35.64 49.17
N ALA A 21 6.67 35.35 50.05
CA ALA A 21 5.98 34.07 50.12
C ALA A 21 5.06 33.83 48.92
N THR A 22 4.34 34.85 48.43
CA THR A 22 3.51 34.75 47.21
C THR A 22 4.37 34.60 45.97
N LEU A 23 5.50 35.31 45.89
CA LEU A 23 6.46 35.19 44.79
C LEU A 23 7.16 33.82 44.80
N ALA A 24 7.52 33.29 45.98
CA ALA A 24 8.03 31.94 46.15
C ALA A 24 6.98 30.87 45.79
N ALA A 25 5.72 31.04 46.22
CA ALA A 25 4.64 30.13 45.85
C ALA A 25 4.36 30.16 44.34
N ALA A 26 4.37 31.34 43.70
CA ALA A 26 4.23 31.48 42.26
C ALA A 26 5.41 30.83 41.51
N ALA A 27 6.63 30.99 42.00
CA ALA A 27 7.81 30.33 41.44
C ALA A 27 7.71 28.80 41.57
N VAL A 28 7.28 28.27 42.72
CA VAL A 28 7.06 26.83 42.91
C VAL A 28 5.97 26.31 41.97
N VAL A 29 4.82 26.99 41.89
CA VAL A 29 3.74 26.62 40.95
C VAL A 29 4.26 26.60 39.52
N ALA A 30 5.04 27.59 39.13
CA ALA A 30 5.54 27.68 37.77
C ALA A 30 6.65 26.65 37.47
N VAL A 31 7.52 26.32 38.44
CA VAL A 31 8.46 25.20 38.34
C VAL A 31 7.72 23.87 38.21
N VAL A 32 6.65 23.66 38.97
CA VAL A 32 5.80 22.47 38.86
C VAL A 32 5.13 22.41 37.48
N VAL A 33 4.61 23.54 36.97
CA VAL A 33 4.04 23.62 35.61
C VAL A 33 5.08 23.30 34.54
N ILE A 34 6.32 23.78 34.69
CA ILE A 34 7.44 23.47 33.78
C ILE A 34 7.78 21.97 33.86
N LEU A 35 7.91 21.37 35.05
CA LEU A 35 8.23 19.95 35.21
C LEU A 35 7.13 19.03 34.67
N VAL A 36 5.87 19.34 34.98
CA VAL A 36 4.71 18.60 34.45
C VAL A 36 4.62 18.77 32.94
N GLY A 37 4.80 19.99 32.43
CA GLY A 37 4.83 20.31 31.01
C GLY A 37 5.93 19.58 30.26
N LEU A 38 7.14 19.53 30.82
CA LEU A 38 8.29 18.83 30.24
C LEU A 38 8.09 17.32 30.22
N THR A 39 7.61 16.73 31.33
CA THR A 39 7.32 15.29 31.41
C THR A 39 6.25 14.91 30.38
N ARG A 40 5.22 15.75 30.22
CA ARG A 40 4.18 15.56 29.22
C ARG A 40 4.70 15.74 27.80
N ALA A 41 5.53 16.76 27.55
CA ALA A 41 6.15 17.00 26.25
C ALA A 41 7.06 15.84 25.83
N ILE A 42 7.86 15.27 26.76
CA ILE A 42 8.66 14.07 26.51
C ILE A 42 7.76 12.89 26.16
N ARG A 43 6.72 12.64 26.97
CA ARG A 43 5.80 11.53 26.75
C ARG A 43 5.04 11.66 25.43
N GLU A 44 4.63 12.87 25.06
CA GLU A 44 3.93 13.15 23.80
C GLU A 44 4.86 13.08 22.59
N ARG A 45 6.11 13.57 22.69
CA ARG A 45 7.12 13.41 21.62
C ARG A 45 7.52 11.96 21.39
N LEU A 46 7.47 11.12 22.44
CA LEU A 46 7.74 9.69 22.34
C LEU A 46 6.56 8.86 21.84
N ARG A 47 5.33 9.40 21.87
CA ARG A 47 4.15 8.76 21.27
C ARG A 47 4.16 9.00 19.77
N GLN A 48 3.82 7.96 19.00
CA GLN A 48 3.57 8.13 17.57
C GLN A 48 2.31 8.97 17.36
N GLN A 49 2.40 9.99 16.53
CA GLN A 49 1.28 10.87 16.16
C GLN A 49 1.12 10.90 14.64
N LEU A 50 -0.12 10.93 14.16
CA LEU A 50 -0.40 11.25 12.77
C LEU A 50 -1.05 12.62 12.72
N VAL A 51 -0.40 13.56 12.04
CA VAL A 51 -0.93 14.91 11.83
C VAL A 51 -1.34 15.03 10.38
N ILE A 52 -2.61 15.36 10.13
CA ILE A 52 -3.09 15.68 8.78
C ILE A 52 -3.48 17.14 8.81
N ASN A 53 -2.65 17.97 8.18
CA ASN A 53 -2.88 19.41 8.11
C ASN A 53 -4.13 19.73 7.31
N ASP A 54 -4.68 20.91 7.54
CA ASP A 54 -5.78 21.39 6.72
C ASP A 54 -5.34 21.58 5.27
N THR A 55 -6.20 21.13 4.35
CA THR A 55 -5.98 21.29 2.91
C THR A 55 -5.81 22.76 2.58
N ALA A 56 -4.74 23.11 1.85
CA ALA A 56 -4.54 24.49 1.43
C ALA A 56 -5.71 24.96 0.55
N PRO A 57 -6.19 26.21 0.71
CA PRO A 57 -7.27 26.71 -0.09
C PRO A 57 -6.90 26.82 -1.56
N LEU A 58 -7.87 26.52 -2.43
CA LEU A 58 -7.74 26.83 -3.85
C LEU A 58 -7.53 28.34 -4.04
N PRO A 59 -6.74 28.77 -5.04
CA PRO A 59 -6.60 30.18 -5.37
C PRO A 59 -7.97 30.85 -5.61
N ALA A 60 -8.16 32.05 -5.06
CA ALA A 60 -9.43 32.80 -5.11
C ALA A 60 -9.94 33.08 -6.54
N ALA A 61 -9.04 33.10 -7.53
CA ALA A 61 -9.40 33.23 -8.94
C ALA A 61 -10.21 32.04 -9.50
N ILE A 62 -10.29 30.94 -8.75
CA ILE A 62 -10.83 29.65 -9.19
C ILE A 62 -11.98 29.19 -8.28
N ALA A 63 -11.88 29.40 -6.96
CA ALA A 63 -12.91 28.98 -6.00
C ALA A 63 -14.25 29.75 -6.12
N GLY A 64 -14.29 30.85 -6.88
CA GLY A 64 -15.37 31.83 -6.75
C GLY A 64 -15.30 32.53 -5.39
N SER A 65 -16.15 33.53 -5.16
CA SER A 65 -16.16 34.33 -3.91
C SER A 65 -16.63 33.58 -2.66
N GLU A 66 -16.74 32.26 -2.70
CA GLU A 66 -17.20 31.44 -1.58
C GLU A 66 -16.00 30.78 -0.91
N GLY A 67 -15.51 31.45 0.13
CA GLY A 67 -14.48 30.95 1.02
C GLY A 67 -15.00 29.80 1.88
N GLU A 68 -14.94 28.57 1.38
CA GLU A 68 -15.13 27.35 2.19
C GLU A 68 -14.13 26.24 1.81
N ALA A 69 -12.86 26.61 1.62
CA ALA A 69 -11.78 25.65 1.42
C ALA A 69 -11.37 24.85 2.68
N LEU A 70 -12.04 25.06 3.82
CA LEU A 70 -11.66 24.53 5.15
C LEU A 70 -12.24 23.14 5.48
N THR A 71 -12.87 22.43 4.54
CA THR A 71 -13.78 21.32 4.89
C THR A 71 -13.35 19.91 4.46
N LEU A 72 -12.29 19.73 3.66
CA LEU A 72 -11.90 18.40 3.17
C LEU A 72 -10.95 17.63 4.10
N SER A 73 -10.14 18.32 4.91
CA SER A 73 -9.22 17.69 5.86
C SER A 73 -9.91 16.85 6.95
N PRO A 74 -11.06 17.23 7.52
CA PRO A 74 -11.85 16.35 8.40
C PRO A 74 -12.26 15.04 7.69
N TRP A 75 -12.67 15.13 6.43
CA TRP A 75 -13.07 13.96 5.63
C TRP A 75 -11.87 13.07 5.34
N LEU A 76 -10.73 13.64 4.95
CA LEU A 76 -9.49 12.91 4.74
C LEU A 76 -9.05 12.20 6.02
N ARG A 77 -9.10 12.87 7.18
CA ARG A 77 -8.79 12.24 8.48
C ARG A 77 -9.67 11.04 8.78
N GLN A 78 -10.98 11.16 8.55
CA GLN A 78 -11.91 10.06 8.74
C GLN A 78 -11.64 8.89 7.79
N ARG A 79 -11.40 9.17 6.51
CA ARG A 79 -11.13 8.13 5.49
C ARG A 79 -9.78 7.45 5.71
N VAL A 80 -8.74 8.19 6.07
CA VAL A 80 -7.45 7.61 6.46
C VAL A 80 -7.61 6.70 7.67
N GLN A 81 -8.40 7.10 8.67
CA GLN A 81 -8.66 6.26 9.84
C GLN A 81 -9.34 4.93 9.48
N ALA A 82 -10.27 4.95 8.54
CA ALA A 82 -10.94 3.75 8.03
C ALA A 82 -9.96 2.87 7.24
N ALA A 83 -9.30 3.45 6.23
CA ALA A 83 -8.34 2.75 5.38
C ALA A 83 -7.18 2.13 6.17
N LEU A 84 -6.73 2.74 7.28
CA LEU A 84 -5.68 2.19 8.14
C LEU A 84 -6.01 0.80 8.70
N ALA A 85 -7.29 0.50 8.97
CA ALA A 85 -7.67 -0.81 9.47
C ALA A 85 -7.61 -1.87 8.36
N ASP A 86 -8.14 -1.54 7.18
CA ASP A 86 -8.20 -2.43 6.03
C ASP A 86 -6.79 -2.72 5.49
N GLU A 87 -5.97 -1.67 5.32
CA GLU A 87 -4.58 -1.80 4.90
C GLU A 87 -3.74 -2.58 5.92
N ALA A 88 -3.99 -2.42 7.23
CA ALA A 88 -3.29 -3.20 8.24
C ALA A 88 -3.67 -4.69 8.21
N ALA A 89 -4.90 -5.03 7.80
CA ALA A 89 -5.32 -6.42 7.60
C ALA A 89 -4.69 -7.00 6.33
N ALA A 90 -4.72 -6.25 5.21
CA ALA A 90 -4.09 -6.65 3.95
C ALA A 90 -2.58 -6.88 4.12
N ALA A 91 -1.89 -5.95 4.79
CA ALA A 91 -0.47 -6.05 5.05
C ALA A 91 -0.13 -7.26 5.93
N ARG A 92 -0.97 -7.58 6.94
CA ARG A 92 -0.80 -8.79 7.76
C ARG A 92 -0.96 -10.04 6.93
N GLY A 93 -1.98 -10.11 6.07
CA GLY A 93 -2.15 -11.21 5.11
C GLY A 93 -0.91 -11.41 4.24
N ILE A 94 -0.35 -10.34 3.67
CA ILE A 94 0.90 -10.43 2.88
C ILE A 94 2.08 -10.93 3.73
N VAL A 95 2.26 -10.40 4.94
CA VAL A 95 3.38 -10.80 5.81
C VAL A 95 3.26 -12.26 6.23
N ASP A 96 2.08 -12.71 6.65
CA ASP A 96 1.86 -14.06 7.16
C ASP A 96 1.84 -15.12 6.06
N ASP A 97 1.22 -14.82 4.91
CA ASP A 97 1.08 -15.81 3.83
C ASP A 97 2.30 -15.86 2.90
N VAL A 98 2.98 -14.72 2.70
CA VAL A 98 4.06 -14.58 1.73
C VAL A 98 5.42 -14.49 2.43
N PHE A 99 5.64 -13.48 3.25
CA PHE A 99 6.98 -13.23 3.80
C PHE A 99 7.38 -14.31 4.81
N GLN A 100 6.49 -14.69 5.72
CA GLN A 100 6.75 -15.76 6.68
C GLN A 100 6.99 -17.10 5.99
N ARG A 101 6.33 -17.37 4.86
CA ARG A 101 6.61 -18.53 4.02
C ARG A 101 8.04 -18.46 3.47
N ASP A 102 8.42 -17.35 2.87
CA ASP A 102 9.75 -17.17 2.30
C ASP A 102 10.88 -17.16 3.37
N VAL A 103 10.57 -16.76 4.62
CA VAL A 103 11.46 -16.92 5.79
C VAL A 103 11.62 -18.39 6.18
N ARG A 104 10.53 -19.16 6.26
CA ARG A 104 10.59 -20.61 6.55
C ARG A 104 11.36 -21.38 5.47
N LEU A 105 11.30 -20.92 4.23
CA LEU A 105 12.07 -21.45 3.10
C LEU A 105 13.51 -20.92 3.07
N GLN A 106 13.92 -20.08 4.02
CA GLN A 106 15.24 -19.45 4.11
C GLN A 106 15.63 -18.62 2.87
N ARG A 107 14.64 -18.20 2.06
CA ARG A 107 14.83 -17.27 0.94
C ARG A 107 14.96 -15.84 1.44
N LEU A 108 14.47 -15.58 2.65
CA LEU A 108 14.55 -14.30 3.33
C LEU A 108 15.14 -14.49 4.74
N PRO A 109 16.30 -13.90 5.07
CA PRO A 109 17.04 -14.20 6.30
C PRO A 109 16.53 -13.45 7.54
N THR A 110 15.33 -12.90 7.50
CA THR A 110 14.82 -11.92 8.46
C THR A 110 13.41 -12.28 8.88
N GLU A 111 13.17 -12.47 10.17
CA GLU A 111 11.83 -12.56 10.75
C GLU A 111 11.10 -11.22 10.58
N ILE A 112 9.86 -11.27 10.12
CA ILE A 112 9.07 -10.08 9.80
C ILE A 112 7.76 -10.08 10.57
N ALA A 113 7.41 -8.92 11.11
CA ALA A 113 6.13 -8.71 11.78
C ALA A 113 5.62 -7.28 11.53
N ILE A 114 4.30 -7.10 11.60
CA ILE A 114 3.68 -5.78 11.62
C ILE A 114 3.32 -5.45 13.06
N THR A 115 3.60 -4.22 13.48
CA THR A 115 3.21 -3.74 14.80
C THR A 115 1.77 -3.26 14.82
N ASP A 116 1.05 -3.59 15.89
CA ASP A 116 -0.31 -3.08 16.16
C ASP A 116 -0.34 -1.65 16.71
N ASP A 117 0.77 -0.91 16.59
CA ASP A 117 0.84 0.46 17.06
C ASP A 117 -0.19 1.30 16.26
N THR A 118 -1.17 1.87 16.97
CA THR A 118 -2.20 2.75 16.40
C THR A 118 -1.84 4.21 16.68
N GLU A 119 -1.81 5.00 15.61
CA GLU A 119 -1.48 6.42 15.68
C GLU A 119 -2.80 7.22 15.80
N PRO A 120 -3.02 8.01 16.86
CA PRO A 120 -4.17 8.90 16.90
C PRO A 120 -4.00 10.00 15.85
N ILE A 121 -5.00 10.16 14.98
CA ILE A 121 -5.01 11.18 13.93
C ILE A 121 -5.46 12.53 14.49
N THR A 122 -4.68 13.57 14.27
CA THR A 122 -4.93 14.94 14.77
C THR A 122 -4.77 15.97 13.65
N SER A 123 -5.40 17.14 13.80
CA SER A 123 -5.29 18.25 12.82
C SER A 123 -4.01 19.08 12.99
N ALA A 124 -3.38 19.00 14.16
CA ALA A 124 -2.12 19.65 14.46
C ALA A 124 -1.35 18.80 15.46
N ALA A 125 -0.02 18.83 15.38
CA ALA A 125 0.84 18.28 16.42
C ALA A 125 0.47 18.92 17.76
N LYS A 126 0.39 18.13 18.83
CA LYS A 126 0.14 18.70 20.16
C LYS A 126 1.31 19.62 20.55
N ASP A 127 1.05 20.92 20.57
CA ASP A 127 2.07 21.92 20.90
C ASP A 127 2.26 22.04 22.42
N THR A 128 2.79 20.99 23.04
CA THR A 128 3.15 21.02 24.46
C THR A 128 4.38 21.88 24.73
N MET A 129 5.17 22.22 23.70
CA MET A 129 6.27 23.18 23.81
C MET A 129 5.77 24.61 23.99
N ALA A 130 4.63 25.00 23.41
CA ALA A 130 4.02 26.29 23.69
C ALA A 130 3.66 26.45 25.18
N THR A 131 3.15 25.41 25.83
CA THR A 131 2.86 25.43 27.28
C THR A 131 4.13 25.58 28.11
N VAL A 132 5.21 24.87 27.74
CA VAL A 132 6.53 25.00 28.39
C VAL A 132 7.14 26.38 28.14
N ALA A 133 6.97 26.93 26.93
CA ALA A 133 7.44 28.26 26.57
C ALA A 133 6.71 29.37 27.33
N ASN A 134 5.39 29.27 27.47
CA ASN A 134 4.60 30.21 28.24
C ASN A 134 4.96 30.14 29.74
N GLY A 135 5.17 28.94 30.28
CA GLY A 135 5.65 28.76 31.65
C GLY A 135 7.05 29.33 31.88
N LEU A 136 7.99 29.09 30.95
CA LEU A 136 9.36 29.63 31.03
C LEU A 136 9.39 31.15 30.92
N ARG A 137 8.59 31.74 30.02
CA ARG A 137 8.49 33.21 29.90
C ARG A 137 7.87 33.86 31.13
N ALA A 138 7.00 33.15 31.85
CA ALA A 138 6.42 33.65 33.09
C ALA A 138 7.41 33.66 34.27
N VAL A 139 8.39 32.75 34.30
CA VAL A 139 9.35 32.60 35.42
C VAL A 139 10.69 33.27 35.14
N ALA A 140 11.15 33.21 33.90
CA ALA A 140 12.48 33.65 33.51
C ALA A 140 12.46 34.29 32.11
N PRO A 141 11.75 35.42 31.91
CA PRO A 141 11.55 36.03 30.60
C PRO A 141 12.85 36.37 29.87
N GLY A 142 13.90 36.79 30.59
CA GLY A 142 15.21 37.11 30.01
C GLY A 142 16.07 35.90 29.60
N GLN A 143 15.70 34.69 30.01
CA GLN A 143 16.44 33.45 29.69
C GLN A 143 15.58 32.42 28.93
N ALA A 144 14.27 32.68 28.81
CA ALA A 144 13.29 31.73 28.29
C ALA A 144 13.64 31.20 26.89
N ASP A 145 14.01 32.07 25.95
CA ASP A 145 14.30 31.64 24.58
C ASP A 145 15.61 30.83 24.49
N GLY A 146 16.61 31.14 25.32
CA GLY A 146 17.84 30.34 25.43
C GLY A 146 17.59 28.96 26.05
N ILE A 147 16.74 28.90 27.09
CA ILE A 147 16.33 27.64 27.73
C ILE A 147 15.45 26.81 26.78
N LEU A 148 14.56 27.44 26.01
CA LEU A 148 13.74 26.78 24.99
C LEU A 148 14.59 26.21 23.85
N GLY A 149 15.63 26.93 23.41
CA GLY A 149 16.60 26.43 22.44
C GLY A 149 17.40 25.23 22.97
N ALA A 150 17.83 25.28 24.24
CA ALA A 150 18.51 24.14 24.86
C ALA A 150 17.56 22.93 25.02
N LEU A 151 16.32 23.16 25.46
CA LEU A 151 15.33 22.10 25.62
C LEU A 151 14.90 21.48 24.28
N SER A 152 14.74 22.27 23.23
CA SER A 152 14.41 21.74 21.90
C SER A 152 15.52 20.85 21.35
N SER A 153 16.78 21.14 21.68
CA SER A 153 17.95 20.32 21.32
C SER A 153 18.14 19.08 22.19
N ALA A 154 17.71 19.13 23.46
CA ALA A 154 17.87 18.03 24.41
C ALA A 154 16.69 17.03 24.39
N LEU A 155 15.51 17.47 23.95
CA LEU A 155 14.31 16.63 23.87
C LEU A 155 14.38 15.67 22.68
N PRO A 156 13.79 14.47 22.80
CA PRO A 156 13.65 13.56 21.66
C PRO A 156 12.91 14.24 20.51
N SER A 157 13.31 13.95 19.26
CA SER A 157 12.55 14.35 18.09
C SER A 157 11.10 13.82 18.19
N PRO A 158 10.10 14.60 17.74
CA PRO A 158 8.72 14.14 17.73
C PRO A 158 8.60 12.90 16.84
N ARG A 159 7.94 11.85 17.35
CA ARG A 159 7.68 10.62 16.59
C ARG A 159 6.34 10.70 15.89
N GLY A 160 6.31 10.36 14.62
CA GLY A 160 5.08 10.33 13.85
C GLY A 160 5.26 10.85 12.44
N CYS A 161 4.13 11.05 11.76
CA CYS A 161 4.10 11.55 10.40
C CYS A 161 3.18 12.78 10.28
N LEU A 162 3.52 13.63 9.33
CA LEU A 162 2.76 14.79 8.88
C LEU A 162 2.29 14.53 7.45
N VAL A 163 0.99 14.66 7.21
CA VAL A 163 0.39 14.62 5.88
C VAL A 163 -0.01 16.04 5.49
N GLN A 164 0.50 16.49 4.35
CA GLN A 164 0.10 17.74 3.72
C GLN A 164 -0.61 17.42 2.41
N THR A 165 -1.66 18.20 2.14
CA THR A 165 -2.42 18.05 0.90
C THR A 165 -2.69 19.40 0.27
N ALA A 166 -2.54 19.44 -1.05
CA ALA A 166 -2.76 20.66 -1.83
C ALA A 166 -3.52 20.32 -3.11
N PRO A 167 -4.66 20.98 -3.39
CA PRO A 167 -5.34 20.81 -4.65
C PRO A 167 -4.51 21.42 -5.80
N LEU A 168 -4.44 20.72 -6.91
CA LEU A 168 -3.72 21.12 -8.12
C LEU A 168 -4.66 21.20 -9.32
N LEU A 169 -4.29 22.00 -10.31
CA LEU A 169 -4.99 22.12 -11.58
C LEU A 169 -4.00 22.03 -12.74
N ARG A 170 -4.44 21.36 -13.81
CA ARG A 170 -3.67 21.21 -15.05
C ARG A 170 -4.61 21.27 -16.25
N GLY A 171 -4.15 21.88 -17.33
CA GLY A 171 -4.85 21.94 -18.62
C GLY A 171 -5.39 23.34 -18.93
N ASP A 172 -5.95 23.48 -20.13
CA ASP A 172 -6.46 24.75 -20.64
C ASP A 172 -7.85 25.06 -20.08
N ALA A 173 -8.24 26.34 -20.14
CA ALA A 173 -9.55 26.80 -19.70
C ALA A 173 -10.67 26.04 -20.44
N GLY A 174 -11.59 25.41 -19.67
CA GLY A 174 -12.65 24.56 -20.20
C GLY A 174 -12.32 23.06 -20.27
N ASN A 175 -11.06 22.66 -20.06
CA ASN A 175 -10.63 21.26 -19.97
C ASN A 175 -9.63 21.06 -18.82
N GLN A 176 -9.89 21.72 -17.69
CA GLN A 176 -9.04 21.64 -16.51
C GLN A 176 -9.28 20.33 -15.76
N ARG A 177 -8.20 19.58 -15.54
CA ARG A 177 -8.17 18.42 -14.65
C ARG A 177 -7.72 18.86 -13.28
N LEU A 178 -8.49 18.43 -12.29
CA LEU A 178 -8.18 18.60 -10.89
C LEU A 178 -7.25 17.46 -10.44
N GLY A 179 -6.35 17.78 -9.52
CA GLY A 179 -5.55 16.80 -8.83
C GLY A 179 -5.42 17.13 -7.35
N LEU A 180 -4.96 16.16 -6.58
CA LEU A 180 -4.61 16.30 -5.17
C LEU A 180 -3.16 15.88 -4.99
N ALA A 181 -2.29 16.84 -4.71
CA ALA A 181 -0.95 16.57 -4.23
C ALA A 181 -1.01 16.13 -2.77
N ILE A 182 -0.29 15.09 -2.44
CA ILE A 182 -0.22 14.51 -1.10
C ILE A 182 1.26 14.33 -0.77
N GLU A 183 1.68 14.90 0.35
CA GLU A 183 3.05 14.75 0.85
C GLU A 183 3.01 14.17 2.25
N LEU A 184 3.87 13.18 2.48
CA LEU A 184 4.08 12.53 3.76
C LEU A 184 5.50 12.87 4.24
N HIS A 185 5.57 13.44 5.43
CA HIS A 185 6.80 13.86 6.10
C HIS A 185 6.90 13.25 7.49
N GLU A 186 8.09 13.08 8.02
CA GLU A 186 8.26 12.90 9.46
C GLU A 186 7.89 14.20 10.18
N LEU A 187 7.49 14.11 11.45
CA LEU A 187 7.15 15.31 12.23
C LEU A 187 8.33 16.27 12.45
N ASP A 188 9.56 15.81 12.19
CA ASP A 188 10.75 16.66 12.17
C ASP A 188 10.96 17.39 10.83
N GLY A 189 10.12 17.13 9.82
CA GLY A 189 10.16 17.73 8.49
C GLY A 189 10.89 16.90 7.43
N SER A 190 11.41 15.72 7.76
CA SER A 190 12.08 14.86 6.79
C SER A 190 11.08 14.27 5.77
N PRO A 191 11.31 14.38 4.44
CA PRO A 191 10.38 13.85 3.46
C PRO A 191 10.37 12.32 3.49
N ILE A 192 9.17 11.72 3.41
CA ILE A 192 8.97 10.26 3.36
C ILE A 192 8.57 9.85 1.95
N ALA A 193 7.47 10.41 1.44
CA ALA A 193 6.90 10.10 0.15
C ALA A 193 6.01 11.24 -0.32
N ALA A 194 5.85 11.40 -1.62
CA ALA A 194 4.91 12.36 -2.19
C ALA A 194 4.28 11.77 -3.45
N THR A 195 3.04 12.16 -3.71
CA THR A 195 2.33 11.79 -4.93
C THR A 195 1.38 12.89 -5.39
N THR A 196 0.86 12.73 -6.60
CA THR A 196 -0.25 13.51 -7.12
C THR A 196 -1.28 12.59 -7.76
N LEU A 197 -2.48 12.60 -7.20
CA LEU A 197 -3.62 11.90 -7.76
C LEU A 197 -4.40 12.85 -8.65
N TRP A 198 -4.50 12.51 -9.94
CA TRP A 198 -5.33 13.24 -10.90
C TRP A 198 -6.68 12.56 -11.04
N GLU A 199 -7.72 13.34 -11.34
CA GLU A 199 -9.00 12.78 -11.78
C GLU A 199 -8.81 11.82 -12.96
N PRO A 200 -9.55 10.70 -13.03
CA PRO A 200 -9.47 9.78 -14.15
C PRO A 200 -9.69 10.47 -15.51
N LEU A 201 -9.10 9.93 -16.56
CA LEU A 201 -9.39 10.40 -17.91
C LEU A 201 -10.82 10.04 -18.31
N GLY A 202 -11.50 10.96 -19.01
CA GLY A 202 -12.88 10.73 -19.47
C GLY A 202 -13.97 11.06 -18.45
N THR A 203 -13.62 11.57 -17.27
CA THR A 203 -14.59 12.17 -16.35
C THR A 203 -15.09 13.48 -16.95
N ASP A 204 -16.38 13.57 -17.29
CA ASP A 204 -17.00 14.81 -17.73
C ASP A 204 -17.23 15.70 -16.49
N PRO A 205 -16.56 16.87 -16.39
CA PRO A 205 -16.76 17.78 -15.27
C PRO A 205 -18.08 18.56 -15.36
N SER A 206 -18.87 18.37 -16.43
CA SER A 206 -20.11 19.12 -16.63
C SER A 206 -21.10 18.89 -15.48
N GLY A 207 -21.51 19.98 -14.83
CA GLY A 207 -22.49 19.94 -13.74
C GLY A 207 -21.96 19.59 -12.35
N GLN A 208 -20.65 19.32 -12.17
CA GLN A 208 -20.05 19.08 -10.85
C GLN A 208 -19.31 20.31 -10.33
N SER A 209 -19.50 20.61 -9.04
CA SER A 209 -18.68 21.57 -8.32
C SER A 209 -17.23 21.08 -8.17
N TRP A 210 -16.30 22.00 -7.93
CA TRP A 210 -14.92 21.63 -7.64
C TRP A 210 -14.78 20.88 -6.31
N GLN A 211 -15.66 21.10 -5.32
CA GLN A 211 -15.68 20.31 -4.09
C GLN A 211 -16.00 18.84 -4.37
N GLU A 212 -17.05 18.56 -5.13
CA GLU A 212 -17.48 17.20 -5.46
C GLU A 212 -16.38 16.43 -6.20
N ARG A 213 -15.70 17.13 -7.12
CA ARG A 213 -14.54 16.63 -7.86
C ARG A 213 -13.35 16.31 -6.94
N LEU A 214 -13.04 17.17 -5.96
CA LEU A 214 -12.00 16.91 -4.95
C LEU A 214 -12.37 15.74 -4.03
N VAL A 215 -13.64 15.61 -3.66
CA VAL A 215 -14.13 14.50 -2.81
C VAL A 215 -13.87 13.15 -3.47
N ALA A 216 -13.99 13.04 -4.80
CA ALA A 216 -13.68 11.81 -5.54
C ALA A 216 -12.20 11.38 -5.40
N LEU A 217 -11.28 12.32 -5.11
CA LEU A 217 -9.87 12.03 -4.89
C LEU A 217 -9.53 11.70 -3.43
N ILE A 218 -10.45 11.94 -2.48
CA ILE A 218 -10.18 11.69 -1.04
C ILE A 218 -10.00 10.20 -0.76
N GLU A 219 -10.82 9.34 -1.35
CA GLU A 219 -10.75 7.90 -1.08
C GLU A 219 -9.43 7.27 -1.52
N PRO A 220 -8.97 7.46 -2.79
CA PRO A 220 -7.66 6.95 -3.20
C PRO A 220 -6.52 7.64 -2.46
N ALA A 221 -6.66 8.92 -2.09
CA ALA A 221 -5.68 9.63 -1.26
C ALA A 221 -5.56 9.03 0.15
N ALA A 222 -6.69 8.68 0.76
CA ALA A 222 -6.72 8.09 2.08
C ALA A 222 -6.04 6.71 2.10
N HIS A 223 -6.32 5.88 1.10
CA HIS A 223 -5.67 4.58 0.92
C HIS A 223 -4.17 4.73 0.67
N TRP A 224 -3.78 5.71 -0.16
CA TRP A 224 -2.37 6.05 -0.37
C TRP A 224 -1.65 6.41 0.94
N VAL A 225 -2.25 7.26 1.78
CA VAL A 225 -1.65 7.60 3.08
C VAL A 225 -1.60 6.36 3.98
N ALA A 226 -2.70 5.60 4.05
CA ALA A 226 -2.82 4.44 4.92
C ALA A 226 -1.79 3.34 4.57
N LEU A 227 -1.64 2.97 3.31
CA LEU A 227 -0.67 1.95 2.87
C LEU A 227 0.77 2.36 3.22
N ARG A 228 1.10 3.67 3.08
CA ARG A 228 2.44 4.20 3.41
C ARG A 228 2.73 4.11 4.90
N LEU A 229 1.74 4.45 5.73
CA LEU A 229 1.85 4.37 7.19
C LEU A 229 1.91 2.92 7.68
N VAL A 230 1.08 2.03 7.12
CA VAL A 230 1.07 0.61 7.48
C VAL A 230 2.38 -0.06 7.07
N ALA A 231 2.90 0.21 5.87
CA ALA A 231 4.18 -0.34 5.44
C ALA A 231 5.32 0.02 6.42
N ARG A 232 5.33 1.25 6.97
CA ARG A 232 6.30 1.69 8.00
C ARG A 232 6.22 0.92 9.31
N ARG A 233 5.09 0.27 9.62
CA ARG A 233 4.91 -0.58 10.81
C ARG A 233 5.60 -1.94 10.70
N LEU A 234 6.14 -2.28 9.53
CA LEU A 234 6.93 -3.49 9.34
C LEU A 234 8.22 -3.43 10.17
N ARG A 235 8.39 -4.42 11.05
CA ARG A 235 9.63 -4.72 11.77
C ARG A 235 10.31 -5.91 11.12
N ALA A 236 11.64 -5.82 11.04
CA ALA A 236 12.50 -6.87 10.50
C ALA A 236 13.60 -7.18 11.53
N MET A 237 13.67 -8.43 11.98
CA MET A 237 14.67 -8.93 12.93
C MET A 237 15.46 -10.09 12.31
N PRO A 238 16.79 -10.20 12.53
CA PRO A 238 17.55 -11.33 11.99
C PRO A 238 16.99 -12.66 12.50
N ALA A 239 16.72 -13.62 11.61
CA ALA A 239 16.27 -14.95 12.00
C ALA A 239 17.44 -15.74 12.61
N GLY A 240 17.30 -16.21 13.86
CA GLY A 240 18.23 -17.18 14.49
C GLY A 240 19.66 -16.69 14.84
N GLY A 241 19.90 -16.44 16.14
CA GLY A 241 21.12 -16.82 16.88
C GLY A 241 22.54 -16.51 16.35
N LEU A 242 22.99 -15.25 16.39
CA LEU A 242 24.27 -14.80 17.00
C LEU A 242 24.45 -13.30 16.72
N ARG A 243 24.25 -12.50 17.76
CA ARG A 243 24.22 -11.04 17.71
C ARG A 243 25.65 -10.48 17.79
N VAL A 244 26.22 -10.06 16.65
CA VAL A 244 27.31 -9.07 16.65
C VAL A 244 26.68 -7.67 16.52
N PRO A 245 26.61 -6.85 17.59
CA PRO A 245 25.66 -5.74 17.68
C PRO A 245 25.86 -4.61 16.66
N TRP A 246 27.08 -4.35 16.20
CA TRP A 246 27.36 -3.18 15.37
C TRP A 246 27.26 -3.45 13.86
N LEU A 247 27.72 -4.61 13.38
CA LEU A 247 27.68 -5.00 11.96
C LEU A 247 26.27 -5.45 11.53
N SER A 248 25.53 -6.09 12.44
CA SER A 248 24.14 -6.50 12.20
C SER A 248 23.20 -5.31 12.06
N ARG A 249 23.42 -4.22 12.81
CA ARG A 249 22.49 -3.09 12.90
C ARG A 249 22.38 -2.29 11.61
N ARG A 250 23.48 -2.04 10.89
CA ARG A 250 23.43 -1.33 9.59
C ARG A 250 22.78 -2.16 8.50
N ARG A 251 23.13 -3.45 8.40
CA ARG A 251 22.51 -4.37 7.44
C ARG A 251 21.02 -4.57 7.74
N SER A 252 20.64 -4.74 9.01
CA SER A 252 19.24 -4.92 9.41
C SER A 252 18.37 -3.68 9.17
N LEU A 253 18.95 -2.47 9.23
CA LEU A 253 18.23 -1.24 8.90
C LEU A 253 17.98 -1.11 7.39
N ALA A 254 18.97 -1.44 6.55
CA ALA A 254 18.84 -1.44 5.09
C ALA A 254 17.82 -2.48 4.61
N THR A 255 18.06 -3.76 4.91
CA THR A 255 17.10 -4.67 5.56
C THR A 255 15.62 -4.26 5.54
N ARG A 256 15.26 -3.65 6.67
CA ARG A 256 13.92 -3.19 6.99
C ARG A 256 13.40 -2.16 5.99
N LEU A 257 14.19 -1.16 5.60
CA LEU A 257 13.73 -0.11 4.67
C LEU A 257 13.33 -0.71 3.31
N GLU A 258 14.15 -1.61 2.77
CA GLU A 258 13.86 -2.29 1.50
C GLU A 258 12.61 -3.18 1.61
N LEU A 259 12.41 -3.85 2.75
CA LEU A 259 11.19 -4.63 3.02
C LEU A 259 9.94 -3.73 3.17
N GLN A 260 10.09 -2.57 3.79
CA GLN A 260 9.00 -1.58 3.91
C GLN A 260 8.58 -1.06 2.53
N ARG A 261 9.54 -0.70 1.66
CA ARG A 261 9.26 -0.29 0.27
C ARG A 261 8.60 -1.41 -0.54
N MET A 262 9.10 -2.63 -0.41
CA MET A 262 8.51 -3.79 -1.09
C MET A 262 7.08 -4.07 -0.60
N LEU A 263 6.80 -3.95 0.69
CA LEU A 263 5.44 -4.06 1.22
C LEU A 263 4.55 -2.92 0.73
N ALA A 264 5.04 -1.68 0.71
CA ALA A 264 4.31 -0.54 0.15
C ALA A 264 3.95 -0.78 -1.33
N ALA A 265 4.89 -1.27 -2.14
CA ALA A 265 4.63 -1.62 -3.54
C ALA A 265 3.60 -2.76 -3.69
N ALA A 266 3.64 -3.77 -2.81
CA ALA A 266 2.66 -4.85 -2.81
C ALA A 266 1.24 -4.37 -2.46
N LEU A 267 1.09 -3.52 -1.44
CA LEU A 267 -0.19 -2.91 -1.09
C LEU A 267 -0.70 -1.99 -2.20
N THR A 268 0.22 -1.22 -2.80
CA THR A 268 -0.10 -0.35 -3.94
C THR A 268 -0.61 -1.15 -5.14
N LEU A 269 -0.07 -2.34 -5.40
CA LEU A 269 -0.57 -3.24 -6.44
C LEU A 269 -2.00 -3.72 -6.17
N ASP A 270 -2.39 -3.93 -4.91
CA ASP A 270 -3.78 -4.25 -4.56
C ASP A 270 -4.69 -3.02 -4.72
N ALA A 271 -4.23 -1.84 -4.30
CA ALA A 271 -4.92 -0.57 -4.53
C ALA A 271 -5.14 -0.28 -6.03
N MET A 272 -4.22 -0.68 -6.92
CA MET A 272 -4.40 -0.56 -8.37
C MET A 272 -5.60 -1.36 -8.90
N LYS A 273 -6.04 -2.42 -8.21
CA LYS A 273 -7.22 -3.22 -8.59
C LYS A 273 -8.51 -2.53 -8.13
N GLU A 274 -8.49 -1.98 -6.94
CA GLU A 274 -9.64 -1.28 -6.35
C GLU A 274 -9.89 0.07 -7.02
N TYR A 275 -8.82 0.83 -7.25
CA TYR A 275 -8.84 2.17 -7.84
C TYR A 275 -8.37 2.16 -9.30
N ALA A 276 -9.09 1.44 -10.16
CA ALA A 276 -8.73 1.28 -11.59
C ALA A 276 -8.55 2.62 -12.34
N GLY A 277 -9.29 3.67 -11.95
CA GLY A 277 -9.14 5.03 -12.51
C GLY A 277 -7.83 5.73 -12.14
N HIS A 278 -7.08 5.21 -11.16
CA HIS A 278 -5.82 5.75 -10.65
C HIS A 278 -4.64 4.78 -10.80
N THR A 279 -4.80 3.68 -11.56
CA THR A 279 -3.77 2.66 -11.77
C THR A 279 -2.43 3.24 -12.24
N LEU A 280 -2.43 4.27 -13.09
CA LEU A 280 -1.19 4.89 -13.57
C LEU A 280 -0.42 5.63 -12.47
N ALA A 281 -1.12 6.30 -11.54
CA ALA A 281 -0.49 7.03 -10.45
C ALA A 281 0.12 6.06 -9.43
N PHE A 282 -0.69 5.11 -8.94
CA PHE A 282 -0.23 4.06 -8.04
C PHE A 282 0.89 3.21 -8.66
N GLY A 283 0.76 2.85 -9.94
CA GLY A 283 1.78 2.05 -10.61
C GLY A 283 3.12 2.77 -10.75
N ALA A 284 3.14 4.08 -11.04
CA ALA A 284 4.39 4.84 -11.11
C ALA A 284 5.14 4.85 -9.77
N GLU A 285 4.42 4.99 -8.67
CA GLU A 285 5.02 4.98 -7.35
C GLU A 285 5.51 3.60 -6.90
N ALA A 286 4.72 2.55 -7.16
CA ALA A 286 5.14 1.20 -6.83
C ALA A 286 6.45 0.84 -7.56
N LEU A 287 6.62 1.34 -8.78
CA LEU A 287 7.89 1.20 -9.51
C LEU A 287 9.03 2.00 -8.89
N ASP A 288 8.80 3.24 -8.45
CA ASP A 288 9.82 4.03 -7.74
C ASP A 288 10.26 3.37 -6.42
N ASP A 289 9.31 2.85 -5.63
CA ASP A 289 9.62 2.09 -4.43
C ASP A 289 10.50 0.87 -4.73
N LEU A 290 10.17 0.14 -5.80
CA LEU A 290 10.91 -1.05 -6.25
C LEU A 290 12.25 -0.72 -6.90
N ASP A 291 12.42 0.45 -7.53
CA ASP A 291 13.70 0.94 -8.05
C ASP A 291 14.68 1.26 -6.92
N GLN A 292 14.13 1.68 -5.78
CA GLN A 292 14.88 1.95 -4.56
C GLN A 292 15.13 0.71 -3.68
N VAL A 293 14.64 -0.47 -4.07
CA VAL A 293 15.00 -1.75 -3.43
C VAL A 293 16.38 -2.18 -3.91
N GLY A 294 17.35 -2.13 -3.00
CA GLY A 294 18.76 -2.25 -3.29
C GLY A 294 19.35 -3.65 -3.09
N PHE A 295 20.63 -3.66 -2.70
CA PHE A 295 21.47 -4.85 -2.63
C PHE A 295 20.95 -5.88 -1.60
N ALA A 296 20.27 -5.45 -0.53
CA ALA A 296 19.94 -6.37 0.56
C ALA A 296 18.85 -7.39 0.18
N LEU A 297 17.95 -7.05 -0.73
CA LEU A 297 16.94 -7.95 -1.30
C LEU A 297 17.23 -8.36 -2.75
N ARG A 298 18.43 -8.09 -3.29
CA ARG A 298 18.74 -8.33 -4.71
C ARG A 298 18.60 -9.79 -5.15
N ALA A 299 18.95 -10.74 -4.29
CA ALA A 299 18.82 -12.18 -4.56
C ALA A 299 17.41 -12.74 -4.30
N TYR A 300 16.49 -11.90 -3.83
CA TYR A 300 15.12 -12.28 -3.53
C TYR A 300 14.23 -12.05 -4.75
N HIS A 301 13.35 -13.01 -5.06
CA HIS A 301 12.55 -12.97 -6.29
C HIS A 301 11.35 -12.01 -6.22
N ARG A 302 10.79 -11.74 -5.02
CA ARG A 302 9.55 -10.96 -4.87
C ARG A 302 9.61 -9.53 -5.43
N PRO A 303 10.69 -8.74 -5.29
CA PRO A 303 10.74 -7.42 -5.91
C PRO A 303 10.50 -7.45 -7.42
N ALA A 304 11.11 -8.42 -8.12
CA ALA A 304 10.91 -8.60 -9.56
C ALA A 304 9.49 -9.10 -9.89
N ALA A 305 8.94 -10.00 -9.07
CA ALA A 305 7.56 -10.48 -9.21
C ALA A 305 6.53 -9.34 -9.04
N ILE A 306 6.66 -8.51 -8.00
CA ILE A 306 5.76 -7.37 -7.76
C ILE A 306 5.91 -6.36 -8.91
N ARG A 307 7.14 -6.06 -9.35
CA ARG A 307 7.40 -5.20 -10.52
C ARG A 307 6.67 -5.70 -11.76
N GLY A 308 6.79 -7.00 -12.06
CA GLY A 308 6.12 -7.63 -13.19
C GLY A 308 4.60 -7.49 -13.13
N ALA A 309 4.00 -7.66 -11.94
CA ALA A 309 2.57 -7.49 -11.74
C ALA A 309 2.10 -6.02 -11.88
N VAL A 310 2.89 -5.07 -11.37
CA VAL A 310 2.62 -3.63 -11.54
C VAL A 310 2.67 -3.24 -13.01
N GLN A 311 3.71 -3.65 -13.73
CA GLN A 311 3.87 -3.37 -15.15
C GLN A 311 2.79 -4.05 -16.01
N GLU A 312 2.40 -5.27 -15.68
CA GLU A 312 1.27 -5.95 -16.31
C GLU A 312 -0.02 -5.14 -16.17
N ARG A 313 -0.32 -4.63 -14.97
CA ARG A 313 -1.48 -3.78 -14.71
C ARG A 313 -1.41 -2.43 -15.43
N LEU A 314 -0.23 -1.81 -15.47
CA LEU A 314 0.02 -0.61 -16.27
C LEU A 314 -0.22 -0.87 -17.77
N GLY A 315 0.18 -2.04 -18.28
CA GLY A 315 -0.09 -2.45 -19.66
C GLY A 315 -1.58 -2.47 -19.98
N PHE A 316 -2.41 -3.01 -19.10
CA PHE A 316 -3.87 -2.97 -19.25
C PHE A 316 -4.45 -1.56 -19.12
N ALA A 317 -3.96 -0.74 -18.18
CA ALA A 317 -4.39 0.64 -18.03
C ALA A 317 -4.08 1.47 -19.30
N TYR A 318 -2.86 1.37 -19.85
CA TYR A 318 -2.51 2.05 -21.09
C TYR A 318 -3.31 1.57 -22.29
N ARG A 319 -3.68 0.29 -22.34
CA ARG A 319 -4.56 -0.24 -23.39
C ARG A 319 -5.97 0.34 -23.28
N ALA A 320 -6.51 0.45 -22.06
CA ALA A 320 -7.81 1.10 -21.84
C ALA A 320 -7.80 2.59 -22.26
N GLU A 321 -6.66 3.27 -22.12
CA GLU A 321 -6.44 4.63 -22.62
C GLU A 321 -6.11 4.72 -24.12
N ASN A 322 -6.11 3.60 -24.85
CA ASN A 322 -5.71 3.49 -26.27
C ASN A 322 -4.27 3.97 -26.56
N VAL A 323 -3.35 3.85 -25.59
CA VAL A 323 -1.93 4.21 -25.74
C VAL A 323 -1.09 2.95 -25.99
N GLU A 324 -1.27 2.35 -27.16
CA GLU A 324 -0.72 1.02 -27.49
C GLU A 324 0.81 0.91 -27.37
N THR A 325 1.56 1.97 -27.68
CA THR A 325 3.02 1.97 -27.57
C THR A 325 3.49 1.84 -26.11
N LYS A 326 2.81 2.52 -25.18
CA LYS A 326 3.08 2.41 -23.74
C LYS A 326 2.60 1.07 -23.20
N ALA A 327 1.44 0.60 -23.66
CA ALA A 327 0.92 -0.72 -23.29
C ALA A 327 1.91 -1.83 -23.67
N ARG A 328 2.39 -1.84 -24.93
CA ARG A 328 3.42 -2.79 -25.42
C ARG A 328 4.66 -2.76 -24.53
N ARG A 329 5.21 -1.58 -24.27
CA ARG A 329 6.42 -1.44 -23.44
C ARG A 329 6.21 -1.97 -22.03
N ALA A 330 5.09 -1.61 -21.38
CA ALA A 330 4.77 -2.09 -20.05
C ALA A 330 4.64 -3.63 -20.01
N PHE A 331 4.06 -4.26 -21.03
CA PHE A 331 4.00 -5.72 -21.12
C PHE A 331 5.37 -6.38 -21.38
N LEU A 332 6.25 -5.74 -22.15
CA LEU A 332 7.63 -6.22 -22.33
C LEU A 332 8.41 -6.14 -21.01
N ASP A 333 8.39 -4.97 -20.36
CA ASP A 333 9.05 -4.77 -19.07
C ASP A 333 8.50 -5.77 -18.03
N ALA A 334 7.18 -6.03 -18.05
CA ALA A 334 6.54 -7.03 -17.19
C ALA A 334 7.09 -8.44 -17.45
N SER A 335 7.21 -8.82 -18.72
CA SER A 335 7.76 -10.12 -19.13
C SER A 335 9.19 -10.30 -18.64
N GLU A 336 10.03 -9.27 -18.78
CA GLU A 336 11.41 -9.26 -18.29
C GLU A 336 11.46 -9.39 -16.76
N SER A 337 10.62 -8.66 -16.03
CA SER A 337 10.56 -8.73 -14.57
C SER A 337 10.09 -10.11 -14.07
N TRP A 338 9.13 -10.73 -14.75
CA TRP A 338 8.70 -12.10 -14.44
C TRP A 338 9.81 -13.12 -14.76
N ALA A 339 10.57 -12.92 -15.85
CA ALA A 339 11.73 -13.75 -16.19
C ALA A 339 12.82 -13.66 -15.11
N GLU A 340 13.09 -12.45 -14.63
CA GLU A 340 14.03 -12.24 -13.54
C GLU A 340 13.56 -12.91 -12.25
N ALA A 341 12.27 -12.80 -11.91
CA ALA A 341 11.69 -13.50 -10.76
C ALA A 341 11.82 -15.02 -10.88
N GLU A 342 11.53 -15.58 -12.07
CA GLU A 342 11.70 -17.00 -12.39
C GLU A 342 13.17 -17.43 -12.21
N GLN A 343 14.12 -16.67 -12.76
CA GLN A 343 15.55 -16.95 -12.66
C GLN A 343 16.05 -16.90 -11.21
N ARG A 344 15.60 -15.91 -10.43
CA ARG A 344 15.98 -15.76 -9.02
C ARG A 344 15.51 -16.95 -8.17
N LEU A 345 14.34 -17.53 -8.47
CA LEU A 345 13.85 -18.75 -7.84
C LEU A 345 14.73 -19.98 -8.14
N VAL A 346 15.37 -20.02 -9.33
CA VAL A 346 16.32 -21.08 -9.68
C VAL A 346 17.66 -20.88 -8.97
N THR A 347 18.17 -19.65 -8.93
CA THR A 347 19.49 -19.36 -8.34
C THR A 347 19.49 -19.33 -6.82
N ASN A 348 18.33 -19.08 -6.20
CA ASN A 348 18.16 -19.02 -4.75
C ASN A 348 16.89 -19.79 -4.33
N PRO A 349 16.90 -21.13 -4.41
CA PRO A 349 15.73 -21.96 -4.14
C PRO A 349 15.35 -22.00 -2.64
N GLY A 350 16.30 -21.67 -1.74
CA GLY A 350 16.21 -21.88 -0.30
C GLY A 350 16.76 -23.25 0.15
N ASP A 351 17.06 -23.40 1.45
CA ASP A 351 17.79 -24.57 1.99
C ASP A 351 16.93 -25.83 2.21
N ASN A 352 15.61 -25.75 2.03
CA ASN A 352 14.71 -26.85 2.33
C ASN A 352 14.32 -27.66 1.09
N VAL A 353 15.22 -28.54 0.64
CA VAL A 353 14.97 -29.58 -0.38
C VAL A 353 14.28 -30.80 0.26
N ARG A 354 13.14 -30.60 0.93
CA ARG A 354 12.20 -31.69 1.24
C ARG A 354 11.14 -31.73 0.13
N SER A 355 10.57 -32.90 -0.16
CA SER A 355 9.72 -33.09 -1.35
C SER A 355 8.52 -32.13 -1.45
N SER A 356 7.90 -31.75 -0.33
CA SER A 356 6.77 -30.81 -0.32
C SER A 356 7.17 -29.39 -0.71
N THR A 357 8.33 -28.91 -0.26
CA THR A 357 8.84 -27.57 -0.57
C THR A 357 9.43 -27.49 -1.98
N ALA A 358 9.89 -28.62 -2.54
CA ALA A 358 10.30 -28.71 -3.95
C ALA A 358 9.11 -28.54 -4.90
N THR A 359 7.94 -29.15 -4.60
CA THR A 359 6.71 -28.95 -5.37
C THR A 359 6.24 -27.50 -5.28
N GLU A 360 6.21 -26.90 -4.10
CA GLU A 360 5.81 -25.49 -3.93
C GLU A 360 6.71 -24.51 -4.70
N LEU A 361 8.02 -24.77 -4.74
CA LEU A 361 8.97 -24.00 -5.54
C LEU A 361 8.71 -24.15 -7.04
N ALA A 362 8.46 -25.37 -7.50
CA ALA A 362 8.11 -25.64 -8.90
C ALA A 362 6.81 -24.93 -9.29
N ASP A 363 5.79 -24.97 -8.44
CA ASP A 363 4.52 -24.27 -8.66
C ASP A 363 4.70 -22.75 -8.70
N GLU A 364 5.50 -22.18 -7.79
CA GLU A 364 5.79 -20.74 -7.81
C GLU A 364 6.55 -20.34 -9.07
N ARG A 365 7.53 -21.14 -9.48
CA ARG A 365 8.28 -20.92 -10.72
C ARG A 365 7.36 -20.99 -11.94
N GLU A 366 6.47 -21.97 -11.99
CA GLU A 366 5.52 -22.12 -13.09
C GLU A 366 4.56 -20.92 -13.15
N ARG A 367 4.13 -20.39 -12.00
CA ARG A 367 3.35 -19.14 -11.97
C ARG A 367 4.10 -17.96 -12.59
N GLN A 368 5.39 -17.80 -12.27
CA GLN A 368 6.21 -16.74 -12.88
C GLN A 368 6.37 -16.93 -14.38
N ARG A 369 6.62 -18.18 -14.81
CA ARG A 369 6.74 -18.55 -16.22
C ARG A 369 5.45 -18.26 -17.00
N VAL A 370 4.30 -18.67 -16.48
CA VAL A 370 2.98 -18.42 -17.10
C VAL A 370 2.74 -16.92 -17.26
N ARG A 371 3.06 -16.12 -16.24
CA ARG A 371 2.94 -14.66 -16.28
C ARG A 371 3.90 -14.03 -17.30
N ARG A 372 5.16 -14.48 -17.36
CA ARG A 372 6.17 -14.06 -18.34
C ARG A 372 5.68 -14.28 -19.78
N LEU A 373 5.28 -15.51 -20.11
CA LEU A 373 4.81 -15.88 -21.45
C LEU A 373 3.58 -15.07 -21.84
N LYS A 374 2.65 -14.89 -20.91
CA LYS A 374 1.43 -14.11 -21.16
C LYS A 374 1.76 -12.65 -21.45
N CYS A 375 2.63 -12.03 -20.66
CA CYS A 375 3.04 -10.65 -20.88
C CYS A 375 3.78 -10.48 -22.22
N ALA A 376 4.64 -11.45 -22.61
CA ALA A 376 5.28 -11.45 -23.92
C ALA A 376 4.25 -11.47 -25.08
N ILE A 377 3.22 -12.32 -25.01
CA ILE A 377 2.13 -12.38 -26.00
C ILE A 377 1.28 -11.09 -25.97
N LEU A 378 0.97 -10.57 -24.77
CA LEU A 378 0.21 -9.34 -24.58
C LEU A 378 0.95 -8.09 -25.04
N SER A 379 2.27 -8.12 -25.17
CA SER A 379 3.03 -7.01 -25.75
C SER A 379 2.67 -6.77 -27.22
N GLY A 380 2.35 -7.84 -27.96
CA GLY A 380 2.17 -7.79 -29.41
C GLY A 380 3.46 -7.44 -30.18
N ASP A 381 4.62 -7.47 -29.51
CA ASP A 381 5.92 -7.44 -30.18
C ASP A 381 6.15 -8.78 -30.90
N LEU A 382 6.53 -8.72 -32.18
CA LEU A 382 6.62 -9.91 -33.03
C LEU A 382 7.66 -10.91 -32.53
N ALA A 383 8.83 -10.41 -32.09
CA ALA A 383 9.91 -11.28 -31.65
C ALA A 383 9.57 -11.93 -30.29
N ALA A 384 9.12 -11.12 -29.32
CA ALA A 384 8.72 -11.62 -28.02
C ALA A 384 7.53 -12.61 -28.12
N THR A 385 6.54 -12.30 -28.97
CA THR A 385 5.38 -13.18 -29.19
C THR A 385 5.78 -14.49 -29.86
N ALA A 386 6.66 -14.47 -30.86
CA ALA A 386 7.13 -15.70 -31.51
C ALA A 386 7.86 -16.62 -30.53
N VAL A 387 8.80 -16.09 -29.75
CA VAL A 387 9.55 -16.86 -28.73
C VAL A 387 8.59 -17.43 -27.68
N ALA A 388 7.66 -16.63 -27.18
CA ALA A 388 6.68 -17.11 -26.19
C ALA A 388 5.73 -18.16 -26.76
N ALA A 389 5.33 -18.05 -28.04
CA ALA A 389 4.48 -19.02 -28.71
C ALA A 389 5.20 -20.36 -28.94
N GLU A 390 6.46 -20.34 -29.37
CA GLU A 390 7.31 -21.52 -29.50
C GLU A 390 7.48 -22.21 -28.14
N GLU A 391 7.83 -21.45 -27.10
CA GLU A 391 8.00 -22.00 -25.76
C GLU A 391 6.70 -22.59 -25.19
N LEU A 392 5.54 -21.94 -25.43
CA LEU A 392 4.23 -22.44 -25.01
C LEU A 392 3.84 -23.74 -25.74
N ARG A 393 4.26 -23.90 -27.00
CA ARG A 393 4.01 -25.11 -27.80
C ARG A 393 4.89 -26.26 -27.33
N ASP A 394 6.19 -25.99 -27.14
CA ASP A 394 7.19 -27.02 -26.83
C ASP A 394 7.12 -27.44 -25.35
N GLN A 395 6.78 -26.50 -24.47
CA GLN A 395 6.73 -26.69 -23.02
C GLN A 395 5.38 -26.19 -22.49
N PRO A 396 4.28 -26.94 -22.71
CA PRO A 396 2.97 -26.55 -22.21
C PRO A 396 2.98 -26.46 -20.67
N PRO A 397 2.26 -25.49 -20.08
CA PRO A 397 2.21 -25.33 -18.63
C PRO A 397 1.82 -26.60 -17.89
N THR A 398 2.56 -26.90 -16.82
CA THR A 398 2.21 -28.00 -15.92
C THR A 398 1.04 -27.59 -15.04
N ALA A 399 -0.07 -28.30 -15.15
CA ALA A 399 -1.27 -28.03 -14.38
C ALA A 399 -1.07 -28.44 -12.91
N ALA A 400 -0.78 -27.47 -12.03
CA ALA A 400 -0.98 -27.66 -10.60
C ALA A 400 -2.48 -27.83 -10.31
N GLY A 401 -2.84 -28.60 -9.28
CA GLY A 401 -4.23 -28.82 -8.87
C GLY A 401 -4.89 -27.60 -8.22
N ASP A 402 -4.16 -26.50 -8.02
CA ASP A 402 -4.65 -25.30 -7.35
C ASP A 402 -5.40 -24.36 -8.30
N ALA A 403 -6.48 -23.75 -7.80
CA ALA A 403 -7.35 -22.90 -8.59
C ALA A 403 -6.66 -21.66 -9.18
N ARG A 404 -5.69 -21.06 -8.46
CA ARG A 404 -5.03 -19.81 -8.86
C ARG A 404 -4.10 -20.02 -10.05
N THR A 405 -3.33 -21.11 -10.04
CA THR A 405 -2.43 -21.50 -11.14
C THR A 405 -3.24 -21.89 -12.37
N LEU A 406 -4.32 -22.68 -12.19
CA LEU A 406 -5.24 -23.02 -13.30
C LEU A 406 -5.86 -21.77 -13.94
N TYR A 407 -6.26 -20.80 -13.12
CA TYR A 407 -6.82 -19.54 -13.60
C TYR A 407 -5.79 -18.74 -14.43
N ALA A 408 -4.55 -18.62 -13.94
CA ALA A 408 -3.48 -17.93 -14.66
C ALA A 408 -3.15 -18.61 -16.00
N ILE A 409 -3.18 -19.96 -16.05
CA ILE A 409 -3.00 -20.74 -17.29
C ILE A 409 -4.16 -20.48 -18.26
N ALA A 410 -5.40 -20.39 -17.75
CA ALA A 410 -6.56 -20.06 -18.57
C ALA A 410 -6.42 -18.69 -19.24
N CYS A 411 -5.97 -17.67 -18.49
CA CYS A 411 -5.69 -16.35 -19.01
C CYS A 411 -4.58 -16.35 -20.07
N LEU A 412 -3.49 -17.09 -19.85
CA LEU A 412 -2.42 -17.27 -20.84
C LEU A 412 -2.97 -17.85 -22.15
N TYR A 413 -3.75 -18.92 -22.07
CA TYR A 413 -4.33 -19.53 -23.27
C TYR A 413 -5.38 -18.66 -23.94
N SER A 414 -6.12 -17.83 -23.19
CA SER A 414 -7.04 -16.85 -23.77
C SER A 414 -6.29 -15.82 -24.61
N CYS A 415 -5.20 -15.26 -24.06
CA CYS A 415 -4.32 -14.33 -24.77
C CYS A 415 -3.65 -14.98 -25.99
N ALA A 416 -3.20 -16.22 -25.87
CA ALA A 416 -2.60 -16.98 -26.98
C ALA A 416 -3.62 -17.31 -28.07
N ALA A 417 -4.88 -17.57 -27.71
CA ALA A 417 -5.95 -17.82 -28.67
C ALA A 417 -6.28 -16.56 -29.49
N GLU A 418 -6.22 -15.38 -28.87
CA GLU A 418 -6.42 -14.11 -29.55
C GLU A 418 -5.29 -13.77 -30.52
N ARG A 419 -4.03 -13.98 -30.10
CA ARG A 419 -2.86 -13.38 -30.77
C ARG A 419 -1.93 -14.34 -31.49
N VAL A 420 -2.02 -15.63 -31.20
CA VAL A 420 -1.14 -16.67 -31.77
C VAL A 420 -1.96 -17.61 -32.64
N GLU A 421 -2.82 -18.42 -32.01
CA GLU A 421 -3.58 -19.45 -32.73
C GLU A 421 -4.88 -19.82 -32.02
N LYS A 422 -6.00 -19.35 -32.57
CA LYS A 422 -7.34 -19.56 -31.99
C LYS A 422 -7.70 -21.03 -31.82
N VAL A 423 -7.48 -21.85 -32.86
CA VAL A 423 -7.95 -23.24 -32.90
C VAL A 423 -7.26 -24.11 -31.84
N ALA A 424 -5.96 -23.92 -31.63
CA ALA A 424 -5.19 -24.71 -30.69
C ALA A 424 -5.41 -24.31 -29.22
N TYR A 425 -5.61 -23.01 -28.94
CA TYR A 425 -5.58 -22.50 -27.57
C TYR A 425 -6.95 -22.16 -26.99
N LEU A 426 -7.95 -21.83 -27.80
CA LEU A 426 -9.29 -21.49 -27.29
C LEU A 426 -9.93 -22.63 -26.47
N PRO A 427 -9.88 -23.92 -26.90
CA PRO A 427 -10.41 -25.01 -26.09
C PRO A 427 -9.65 -25.18 -24.77
N LYS A 428 -8.34 -24.95 -24.76
CA LYS A 428 -7.50 -25.01 -23.55
C LYS A 428 -7.89 -23.91 -22.56
N ALA A 429 -8.09 -22.68 -23.04
CA ALA A 429 -8.52 -21.56 -22.21
C ALA A 429 -9.82 -21.88 -21.45
N TRP A 430 -10.83 -22.40 -22.15
CA TRP A 430 -12.10 -22.84 -21.54
C TRP A 430 -11.92 -23.97 -20.53
N SER A 431 -11.14 -24.99 -20.90
CA SER A 431 -10.87 -26.15 -20.04
C SER A 431 -10.23 -25.72 -18.71
N TYR A 432 -9.17 -24.91 -18.77
CA TYR A 432 -8.47 -24.42 -17.59
C TYR A 432 -9.31 -23.46 -16.76
N LEU A 433 -10.09 -22.57 -17.39
CA LEU A 433 -10.99 -21.66 -16.67
C LEU A 433 -12.03 -22.44 -15.87
N GLY A 434 -12.69 -23.41 -16.50
CA GLY A 434 -13.70 -24.22 -15.84
C GLY A 434 -13.12 -25.04 -14.68
N ARG A 435 -11.94 -25.64 -14.87
CA ARG A 435 -11.25 -26.37 -13.80
C ARG A 435 -10.83 -25.45 -12.65
N ALA A 436 -10.36 -24.25 -12.95
CA ALA A 436 -10.03 -23.25 -11.94
C ALA A 436 -11.24 -22.90 -11.06
N LEU A 437 -12.38 -22.61 -11.69
CA LEU A 437 -13.63 -22.25 -11.00
C LEU A 437 -14.17 -23.40 -10.14
N LEU A 438 -14.12 -24.64 -10.63
CA LEU A 438 -14.54 -25.82 -9.88
C LEU A 438 -13.60 -26.15 -8.70
N ALA A 439 -12.33 -25.80 -8.81
CA ALA A 439 -11.35 -25.92 -7.73
C ALA A 439 -11.40 -24.73 -6.74
N ALA A 440 -12.08 -23.63 -7.08
CA ALA A 440 -12.15 -22.44 -6.25
C ALA A 440 -13.01 -22.67 -5.01
N THR A 441 -12.46 -22.29 -3.85
CA THR A 441 -13.16 -22.30 -2.57
C THR A 441 -13.86 -20.97 -2.26
N GLU A 442 -13.51 -19.91 -2.99
CA GLU A 442 -13.95 -18.53 -2.77
C GLU A 442 -14.86 -18.07 -3.91
N ASP A 443 -15.95 -17.38 -3.59
CA ASP A 443 -16.88 -16.84 -4.59
C ASP A 443 -16.25 -15.71 -5.42
N LEU A 444 -15.24 -15.01 -4.89
CA LEU A 444 -14.53 -13.91 -5.55
C LEU A 444 -13.96 -14.29 -6.92
N MET A 445 -13.45 -15.52 -7.08
CA MET A 445 -12.88 -15.98 -8.36
C MET A 445 -13.94 -16.10 -9.46
N TRP A 446 -15.18 -16.45 -9.09
CA TRP A 446 -16.31 -16.53 -10.02
C TRP A 446 -16.68 -15.14 -10.52
N ASP A 447 -16.67 -14.13 -9.64
CA ASP A 447 -16.94 -12.74 -10.00
C ASP A 447 -15.82 -12.17 -10.87
N GLN A 448 -14.57 -12.45 -10.52
CA GLN A 448 -13.41 -12.07 -11.33
C GLN A 448 -13.50 -12.64 -12.75
N ALA A 449 -13.82 -13.93 -12.91
CA ALA A 449 -13.94 -14.57 -14.22
C ALA A 449 -14.92 -13.88 -15.18
N ARG A 450 -15.95 -13.19 -14.67
CA ARG A 450 -16.92 -12.46 -15.51
C ARG A 450 -16.37 -11.15 -16.05
N ALA A 451 -15.51 -10.48 -15.30
CA ALA A 451 -15.03 -9.13 -15.60
C ALA A 451 -13.57 -9.07 -16.08
N ASP A 452 -12.78 -10.14 -15.90
CA ASP A 452 -11.34 -10.11 -16.14
C ASP A 452 -11.00 -9.75 -17.60
N PRO A 453 -10.25 -8.66 -17.84
CA PRO A 453 -9.85 -8.27 -19.20
C PRO A 453 -8.96 -9.32 -19.87
N GLU A 454 -8.24 -10.15 -19.11
CA GLU A 454 -7.40 -11.22 -19.65
C GLU A 454 -8.22 -12.35 -20.31
N LEU A 455 -9.51 -12.45 -19.97
CA LEU A 455 -10.44 -13.43 -20.52
C LEU A 455 -11.39 -12.81 -21.57
N ALA A 456 -11.11 -11.60 -22.06
CA ALA A 456 -12.01 -10.87 -22.96
C ALA A 456 -12.28 -11.60 -24.29
N PHE A 457 -11.32 -12.42 -24.75
CA PHE A 457 -11.48 -13.22 -25.97
C PHE A 457 -12.49 -14.37 -25.84
N LEU A 458 -12.87 -14.73 -24.61
CA LEU A 458 -13.90 -15.73 -24.33
C LEU A 458 -15.30 -15.10 -24.41
N VAL A 459 -15.80 -14.91 -25.64
CA VAL A 459 -17.02 -14.13 -25.96
C VAL A 459 -18.26 -14.54 -25.14
N GLU A 460 -18.43 -15.83 -24.81
CA GLU A 460 -19.57 -16.32 -24.01
C GLU A 460 -19.23 -16.60 -22.54
N ARG A 461 -18.16 -15.99 -22.01
CA ARG A 461 -17.64 -16.33 -20.67
C ARG A 461 -18.67 -16.17 -19.57
N GLN A 462 -19.52 -15.15 -19.65
CA GLN A 462 -20.52 -14.92 -18.62
C GLN A 462 -21.54 -16.06 -18.57
N ARG A 463 -22.06 -16.47 -19.73
CA ARG A 463 -22.96 -17.62 -19.87
C ARG A 463 -22.31 -18.91 -19.38
N PHE A 464 -21.05 -19.14 -19.75
CA PHE A 464 -20.28 -20.29 -19.30
C PHE A 464 -20.13 -20.33 -17.77
N VAL A 465 -19.72 -19.20 -17.17
CA VAL A 465 -19.53 -19.07 -15.72
C VAL A 465 -20.86 -19.31 -14.98
N ASP A 466 -21.95 -18.73 -15.47
CA ASP A 466 -23.26 -18.85 -14.83
C ASP A 466 -23.83 -20.28 -14.92
N ASP A 467 -23.68 -20.94 -16.06
CA ASP A 467 -24.09 -22.34 -16.26
C ASP A 467 -23.26 -23.31 -15.39
N LEU A 468 -21.94 -23.10 -15.34
CA LEU A 468 -21.05 -23.88 -14.50
C LEU A 468 -21.34 -23.65 -13.01
N ASN A 469 -21.59 -22.41 -12.59
CA ASN A 469 -21.95 -22.09 -11.20
C ASN A 469 -23.29 -22.72 -10.81
N HIS A 470 -24.28 -22.71 -11.72
CA HIS A 470 -25.56 -23.37 -11.48
C HIS A 470 -25.37 -24.88 -11.24
N THR A 471 -24.64 -25.54 -12.14
CA THR A 471 -24.32 -26.97 -12.04
C THR A 471 -23.57 -27.28 -10.74
N TRP A 472 -22.59 -26.44 -10.39
CA TRP A 472 -21.80 -26.59 -9.17
C TRP A 472 -22.61 -26.34 -7.89
N ALA A 473 -23.48 -25.33 -7.88
CA ALA A 473 -24.37 -25.04 -6.75
C ALA A 473 -25.34 -26.21 -6.47
N VAL A 474 -25.88 -26.84 -7.52
CA VAL A 474 -26.70 -28.06 -7.37
C VAL A 474 -25.89 -29.19 -6.72
N ARG A 475 -24.63 -29.37 -7.13
CA ARG A 475 -23.75 -30.39 -6.56
C ARG A 475 -23.40 -30.10 -5.10
N ARG A 476 -23.08 -28.84 -4.75
CA ARG A 476 -22.84 -28.39 -3.36
C ARG A 476 -24.05 -28.64 -2.47
N ARG A 477 -25.26 -28.31 -2.94
CA ARG A 477 -26.53 -28.59 -2.21
C ARG A 477 -26.74 -30.08 -1.93
N ARG A 478 -26.29 -30.95 -2.83
CA ARG A 478 -26.36 -32.40 -2.69
C ARG A 478 -25.26 -33.01 -1.81
N LYS A 479 -24.36 -32.19 -1.25
CA LYS A 479 -23.19 -32.64 -0.46
C LYS A 479 -22.37 -33.72 -1.17
N ALA A 480 -22.29 -33.64 -2.50
CA ALA A 480 -21.54 -34.60 -3.28
C ALA A 480 -20.02 -34.46 -2.99
N PRO A 481 -19.24 -35.54 -3.13
CA PRO A 481 -17.80 -35.51 -2.88
C PRO A 481 -17.07 -34.54 -3.84
N PRO A 482 -15.87 -34.05 -3.45
CA PRO A 482 -15.04 -33.23 -4.31
C PRO A 482 -14.77 -33.93 -5.65
N LEU A 483 -14.70 -33.14 -6.73
CA LEU A 483 -14.50 -33.67 -8.07
C LEU A 483 -13.11 -34.27 -8.23
N LEU A 484 -13.05 -35.45 -8.83
CA LEU A 484 -11.81 -35.92 -9.46
C LEU A 484 -11.53 -35.07 -10.72
N VAL A 485 -10.27 -34.99 -11.14
CA VAL A 485 -9.86 -34.18 -12.31
C VAL A 485 -10.66 -34.53 -13.56
N THR A 486 -10.89 -35.83 -13.80
CA THR A 486 -11.66 -36.33 -14.95
C THR A 486 -13.15 -35.94 -14.89
N GLU A 487 -13.74 -35.89 -13.69
CA GLU A 487 -15.12 -35.43 -13.52
C GLU A 487 -15.24 -33.92 -13.75
N ALA A 488 -14.26 -33.15 -13.28
CA ALA A 488 -14.21 -31.71 -13.53
C ALA A 488 -14.07 -31.43 -15.04
N GLU A 489 -13.20 -32.15 -15.74
CA GLU A 489 -13.05 -32.05 -17.20
C GLU A 489 -14.34 -32.36 -17.94
N ALA A 490 -15.06 -33.42 -17.55
CA ALA A 490 -16.34 -33.77 -18.16
C ALA A 490 -17.42 -32.68 -17.97
N LEU A 491 -17.52 -32.10 -16.77
CA LEU A 491 -18.45 -31.01 -16.49
C LEU A 491 -18.13 -29.75 -17.30
N VAL A 492 -16.84 -29.44 -17.43
CA VAL A 492 -16.39 -28.29 -18.22
C VAL A 492 -16.66 -28.52 -19.70
N LEU A 493 -16.35 -29.70 -20.25
CA LEU A 493 -16.66 -30.04 -21.64
C LEU A 493 -18.17 -29.96 -21.92
N ALA A 494 -19.01 -30.43 -21.00
CA ALA A 494 -20.45 -30.32 -21.13
C ALA A 494 -20.93 -28.86 -21.13
N ALA A 495 -20.37 -28.01 -20.26
CA ALA A 495 -20.66 -26.58 -20.22
C ALA A 495 -20.22 -25.86 -21.51
N VAL A 496 -19.02 -26.17 -22.02
CA VAL A 496 -18.53 -25.63 -23.30
C VAL A 496 -19.42 -26.10 -24.47
N GLY A 497 -19.85 -27.36 -24.48
CA GLY A 497 -20.73 -27.89 -25.53
C GLY A 497 -22.09 -27.17 -25.60
N ARG A 498 -22.59 -26.67 -24.46
CA ARG A 498 -23.84 -25.87 -24.39
C ARG A 498 -23.68 -24.42 -24.86
N LEU A 499 -22.45 -23.95 -25.10
CA LEU A 499 -22.20 -22.66 -25.75
C LEU A 499 -22.32 -22.79 -27.28
N THR A 500 -21.95 -23.95 -27.82
CA THR A 500 -21.88 -24.20 -29.28
C THR A 500 -23.17 -24.73 -29.91
N GLY A 501 -24.18 -25.05 -29.10
CA GLY A 501 -25.51 -25.50 -29.55
C GLY A 501 -26.59 -24.60 -29.02
#